data_AF-A0A2S6ME16-F1
#
_entry.id   AF-A0A2S6ME16-F1
#
_cell.length_a   1.000
_cell.length_b   1.000
_cell.length_c   1.000
_cell.angle_alpha   90.00
_cell.angle_beta   90.00
_cell.angle_gamma   90.00
#
_symmetry.space_group_name_H-M   'P 1'
#
loop_
_entity.id
_entity.type
_entity.pdbx_description
1 polymer ?
#
loop_
_entity_poly.entity_id
_entity_poly.type
_entity_poly.pdbx_seq_one_letter_code
_entity_poly.pdbx_strand_id
1 'polypeptide(L)'
;MTSEFSHKVLEMRATSLNEAADLLRQVAGERRADESLKAVFRRLSRKLSDWSENRIRDVWHRDPRIKIRADEVSQLRALVEPKRKTESIHDLEELRATVARLARYEALLERLDEEFYGPQISAASDQLGEARRLLGKGRSRV
;
A
#
# COMPACT_ATOMS: atom_id res chain seq x y z
N MET A 1 -19.59 26.65 29.07
CA MET A 1 -19.15 26.67 27.66
C MET A 1 -17.62 26.69 27.46
N THR A 2 -16.78 26.78 28.50
CA THR A 2 -15.31 26.82 28.36
C THR A 2 -14.62 25.45 28.29
N SER A 3 -15.29 24.39 28.77
CA SER A 3 -14.71 23.03 28.86
C SER A 3 -14.50 22.36 27.50
N GLU A 4 -15.46 22.49 26.58
CA GLU A 4 -15.41 21.83 25.26
C GLU A 4 -14.31 22.40 24.36
N PHE A 5 -14.14 23.71 24.36
CA PHE A 5 -13.06 24.36 23.60
C PHE A 5 -11.67 23.94 24.09
N SER A 6 -11.51 23.77 25.40
CA SER A 6 -10.25 23.31 25.99
C SER A 6 -9.91 21.88 25.54
N HIS A 7 -10.89 20.98 25.53
CA HIS A 7 -10.72 19.61 25.09
C HIS A 7 -10.29 19.53 23.61
N LYS A 8 -11.00 20.27 22.74
CA LYS A 8 -10.74 20.29 21.30
C LYS A 8 -9.33 20.81 20.96
N VAL A 9 -8.85 21.82 21.70
CA VAL A 9 -7.48 22.34 21.54
C VAL A 9 -6.42 21.32 21.97
N LEU A 10 -6.69 20.54 23.02
CA LEU A 10 -5.78 19.47 23.46
C LEU A 10 -5.71 18.33 22.44
N GLU A 11 -6.86 17.92 21.89
CA GLU A 11 -6.93 16.93 20.82
C GLU A 11 -6.15 17.38 19.57
N MET A 12 -6.40 18.60 19.08
CA MET A 12 -5.68 19.14 17.92
C MET A 12 -4.17 19.18 18.15
N ARG A 13 -3.72 19.54 19.35
CA ARG A 13 -2.28 19.54 19.70
C ARG A 13 -1.70 18.14 19.69
N ALA A 14 -2.42 17.16 20.26
CA ALA A 14 -2.00 15.77 20.24
C ALA A 14 -1.91 15.24 18.80
N THR A 15 -2.87 15.60 17.93
CA THR A 15 -2.83 15.20 16.51
C THR A 15 -1.64 15.81 15.77
N SER A 16 -1.35 17.10 15.97
CA SER A 16 -0.18 17.76 15.35
C SER A 16 1.15 17.19 15.82
N LEU A 17 1.26 16.86 17.11
CA LEU A 17 2.48 16.26 17.66
C LEU A 17 2.69 14.82 17.15
N ASN A 18 1.61 14.05 17.04
CA ASN A 18 1.67 12.70 16.47
C ASN A 18 2.11 12.76 15.01
N GLU A 19 1.51 13.65 14.22
CA GLU A 19 1.89 13.85 12.82
C GLU A 19 3.37 14.24 12.70
N ALA A 20 3.83 15.22 13.47
CA ALA A 20 5.21 15.65 13.44
C ALA A 20 6.19 14.52 13.80
N ALA A 21 5.88 13.72 14.82
CA ALA A 21 6.70 12.57 15.20
C ALA A 21 6.78 11.52 14.09
N ASP A 22 5.68 11.27 13.40
CA ASP A 22 5.61 10.27 12.34
C ASP A 22 6.33 10.75 11.06
N LEU A 23 6.18 12.02 10.70
CA LEU A 23 6.95 12.64 9.62
C LEU A 23 8.44 12.66 9.95
N LEU A 24 8.83 12.96 11.19
CA LEU A 24 10.22 12.96 11.63
C LEU A 24 10.87 11.58 11.47
N ARG A 25 10.14 10.50 11.76
CA ARG A 25 10.60 9.12 11.52
C ARG A 25 10.74 8.81 10.02
N GLN A 26 9.83 9.29 9.19
CA GLN A 26 9.95 9.16 7.73
C GLN A 26 11.18 9.92 7.18
N VAL A 27 11.47 11.11 7.72
CA VAL A 27 12.68 11.89 7.34
C VAL A 27 13.96 11.17 7.79
N ALA A 28 13.95 10.54 8.97
CA ALA A 28 15.08 9.75 9.47
C ALA A 28 15.37 8.55 8.55
N GLY A 29 14.31 7.95 8.00
CA GLY A 29 14.38 6.74 7.19
C GLY A 29 14.79 5.52 8.01
N GLU A 30 15.20 4.47 7.33
CA GLU A 30 15.67 3.27 7.99
C GLU A 30 16.96 3.53 8.78
N ARG A 31 16.96 3.07 10.03
CA ARG A 31 18.12 3.14 10.91
C ARG A 31 19.08 2.03 10.53
N ARG A 32 20.37 2.35 10.35
CA ARG A 32 21.39 1.31 10.14
C ARG A 32 21.56 0.47 11.41
N ALA A 33 21.86 -0.81 11.26
CA ALA A 33 21.95 -1.74 12.39
C ALA A 33 22.98 -1.29 13.46
N ASP A 34 24.05 -0.64 13.03
CA ASP A 34 25.14 -0.07 13.84
C ASP A 34 24.90 1.38 14.30
N GLU A 35 23.85 2.06 13.81
CA GLU A 35 23.59 3.45 14.12
C GLU A 35 22.86 3.59 15.47
N SER A 36 23.38 4.43 16.37
CA SER A 36 22.69 4.78 17.61
C SER A 36 21.61 5.85 17.36
N LEU A 37 20.59 5.92 18.23
CA LEU A 37 19.57 6.99 18.16
C LEU A 37 20.18 8.40 18.23
N LYS A 38 21.28 8.57 18.97
CA LYS A 38 22.01 9.85 19.03
C LYS A 38 22.60 10.22 17.67
N ALA A 39 23.12 9.26 16.92
CA ALA A 39 23.60 9.48 15.57
C ALA A 39 22.46 9.84 14.60
N VAL A 40 21.29 9.18 14.74
CA VAL A 40 20.07 9.53 13.99
C VAL A 40 19.65 10.97 14.27
N PHE A 41 19.58 11.39 15.54
CA PHE A 41 19.21 12.76 15.91
C PHE A 41 20.20 13.79 15.37
N ARG A 42 21.50 13.49 15.42
CA ARG A 42 22.54 14.35 14.84
C ARG A 42 22.45 14.46 13.31
N ARG A 43 22.04 13.38 12.64
CA ARG A 43 21.78 13.38 11.20
C ARG A 43 20.53 14.20 10.86
N LEU A 44 19.49 14.11 11.68
CA LEU A 44 18.27 14.90 11.54
C LEU A 44 18.53 16.40 11.78
N SER A 45 19.33 16.76 12.79
CA SER A 45 19.65 18.18 13.07
C SER A 45 20.44 18.86 11.96
N ARG A 46 21.17 18.09 11.14
CA ARG A 46 21.84 18.61 9.93
C ARG A 46 20.89 18.79 8.74
N LYS A 47 19.75 18.10 8.73
CA LYS A 47 18.74 18.17 7.66
C LYS A 47 17.66 19.21 7.93
N LEU A 48 17.33 19.40 9.21
CA LEU A 48 16.27 20.31 9.65
C LEU A 48 16.89 21.64 10.08
N SER A 49 16.54 22.71 9.39
CA SER A 49 16.98 24.06 9.75
C SER A 49 16.33 24.50 11.06
N ASP A 50 17.11 25.05 11.99
CA ASP A 50 16.65 25.59 13.28
C ASP A 50 16.11 24.56 14.29
N TRP A 51 16.32 23.26 14.06
CA TRP A 51 15.99 22.22 15.03
C TRP A 51 17.20 21.88 15.91
N SER A 52 17.06 22.06 17.22
CA SER A 52 18.02 21.53 18.18
C SER A 52 17.87 20.01 18.36
N GLU A 53 18.93 19.31 18.76
CA GLU A 53 18.84 17.87 19.06
C GLU A 53 17.82 17.56 20.16
N ASN A 54 17.67 18.45 21.14
CA ASN A 54 16.64 18.31 22.17
C ASN A 54 15.24 18.45 21.57
N ARG A 55 15.02 19.43 20.69
CA ARG A 55 13.74 19.59 19.99
C ARG A 55 13.35 18.35 19.19
N ILE A 56 14.32 17.78 18.46
CA ILE A 56 14.14 16.53 17.72
C ILE A 56 13.76 15.38 18.67
N ARG A 57 14.44 15.26 19.81
CA ARG A 57 14.14 14.23 20.82
C ARG A 57 12.75 14.40 21.41
N ASP A 58 12.37 15.62 21.79
CA ASP A 58 11.07 15.90 22.39
C ASP A 58 9.92 15.56 21.44
N VAL A 59 10.07 15.91 20.16
CA VAL A 59 9.11 15.56 19.10
C VAL A 59 9.11 14.05 18.83
N TRP A 60 10.29 13.42 18.77
CA TRP A 60 10.44 11.98 18.54
C TRP A 60 9.70 11.12 19.57
N HIS A 61 9.78 11.54 20.84
CA HIS A 61 9.11 10.87 21.96
C HIS A 61 7.68 11.36 22.21
N ARG A 62 7.18 12.31 21.40
CA ARG A 62 5.85 12.90 21.56
C ARG A 62 5.66 13.51 22.95
N ASP A 63 6.63 14.29 23.42
CA ASP A 63 6.54 14.94 24.73
C ASP A 63 5.26 15.83 24.79
N PRO A 64 4.30 15.54 25.67
CA PRO A 64 3.03 16.28 25.71
C PRO A 64 3.19 17.74 26.17
N ARG A 65 4.34 18.11 26.72
CA ARG A 65 4.62 19.47 27.20
C ARG A 65 4.98 20.42 26.08
N ILE A 66 5.43 19.90 24.94
CA ILE A 66 5.87 20.73 23.83
C ILE A 66 4.71 21.06 22.88
N LYS A 67 4.75 22.27 22.32
CA LYS A 67 3.87 22.68 21.23
C LYS A 67 4.67 22.68 19.95
N ILE A 68 4.23 21.89 18.98
CA ILE A 68 4.75 21.91 17.60
C ILE A 68 4.23 23.17 16.91
N ARG A 69 5.12 23.87 16.22
CA ARG A 69 4.78 25.03 15.39
C ARG A 69 4.39 24.57 13.97
N ALA A 70 3.63 25.38 13.26
CA ALA A 70 3.13 25.03 11.93
C ALA A 70 4.23 24.99 10.85
N ASP A 71 5.24 25.85 10.98
CA ASP A 71 6.45 25.88 10.15
C ASP A 71 7.27 24.57 10.28
N GLU A 72 7.43 24.07 11.50
CA GLU A 72 8.11 22.80 11.78
C GLU A 72 7.43 21.62 11.06
N VAL A 73 6.10 21.54 11.13
CA VAL A 73 5.34 20.50 10.40
C VAL A 73 5.47 20.67 8.89
N SER A 74 5.40 21.91 8.40
CA SER A 74 5.49 22.21 6.97
C SER A 74 6.86 21.81 6.40
N GLN A 75 7.94 22.08 7.15
CA GLN A 75 9.29 21.65 6.79
C GLN A 75 9.40 20.12 6.73
N LEU A 76 8.85 19.41 7.72
CA LEU A 76 8.85 17.95 7.73
C LEU A 76 8.08 17.37 6.53
N ARG A 77 6.91 17.94 6.20
CA ARG A 77 6.14 17.53 5.01
C ARG A 77 6.93 17.76 3.72
N ALA A 78 7.57 18.91 3.57
CA ALA A 78 8.38 19.23 2.39
C ALA A 78 9.54 18.24 2.16
N LEU A 79 10.11 17.67 3.23
CA LEU A 79 11.18 16.66 3.14
C LEU A 79 10.65 15.25 2.84
N VAL A 80 9.38 14.96 3.13
CA VAL A 80 8.74 13.65 2.92
C VAL A 80 8.03 13.56 1.56
N GLU A 81 7.33 14.62 1.14
CA GLU A 81 6.59 14.65 -0.12
C GLU A 81 7.37 14.19 -1.37
N PRO A 82 8.63 14.62 -1.60
CA PRO A 82 9.37 14.16 -2.77
C PRO A 82 9.60 12.65 -2.76
N LYS A 83 9.82 12.03 -1.57
CA LYS A 83 9.95 10.57 -1.46
C LYS A 83 8.65 9.84 -1.77
N ARG A 84 7.52 10.32 -1.25
CA ARG A 84 6.20 9.71 -1.50
C ARG A 84 5.85 9.67 -2.98
N LYS A 85 6.18 10.72 -3.74
CA LYS A 85 5.92 10.75 -5.18
C LYS A 85 6.74 9.68 -5.92
N THR A 86 7.98 9.45 -5.51
CA THR A 86 8.86 8.45 -6.14
C THR A 86 8.47 7.03 -5.77
N GLU A 87 8.20 6.76 -4.48
CA GLU A 87 7.75 5.45 -4.00
C GLU A 87 6.41 5.05 -4.62
N SER A 88 5.45 5.98 -4.69
CA SER A 88 4.13 5.72 -5.30
C SER A 88 4.21 5.34 -6.79
N ILE A 89 5.18 5.90 -7.53
CA ILE A 89 5.35 5.56 -8.96
C ILE A 89 5.90 4.13 -9.08
N HIS A 90 6.91 3.78 -8.27
CA HIS A 90 7.49 2.45 -8.26
C HIS A 90 6.45 1.37 -7.86
N ASP A 91 5.65 1.63 -6.83
CA ASP A 91 4.60 0.71 -6.37
C ASP A 91 3.54 0.46 -7.46
N LEU A 92 3.18 1.50 -8.22
CA LEU A 92 2.25 1.36 -9.35
C LEU A 92 2.85 0.57 -10.51
N GLU A 93 4.14 0.72 -10.79
CA GLU A 93 4.85 -0.06 -11.80
C GLU A 93 4.93 -1.54 -11.40
N GLU A 94 5.23 -1.84 -10.14
CA GLU A 94 5.27 -3.20 -9.61
C GLU A 94 3.89 -3.87 -9.63
N LEU A 95 2.83 -3.13 -9.27
CA LEU A 95 1.46 -3.61 -9.36
C LEU A 95 1.07 -3.93 -10.81
N ARG A 96 1.41 -3.04 -11.76
CA ARG A 96 1.18 -3.28 -13.20
C ARG A 96 1.92 -4.51 -13.69
N ALA A 97 3.18 -4.69 -13.28
CA ALA A 97 3.96 -5.87 -13.64
C ALA A 97 3.35 -7.16 -13.09
N THR A 98 2.81 -7.11 -11.88
CA THR A 98 2.12 -8.25 -11.23
C THR A 98 0.82 -8.60 -11.96
N VAL A 99 -0.03 -7.62 -12.26
CA VAL A 99 -1.26 -7.83 -13.04
C VAL A 99 -0.95 -8.43 -14.41
N ALA A 100 0.07 -7.91 -15.11
CA ALA A 100 0.49 -8.45 -16.40
C ALA A 100 0.99 -9.90 -16.30
N ARG A 101 1.59 -10.28 -15.17
CA ARG A 101 2.04 -11.66 -14.92
C ARG A 101 0.86 -12.60 -14.67
N LEU A 102 -0.11 -12.16 -13.87
CA LEU A 102 -1.33 -12.94 -13.61
C LEU A 102 -2.13 -13.18 -14.89
N ALA A 103 -2.34 -12.15 -15.72
CA ALA A 103 -3.04 -12.29 -17.00
C ALA A 103 -2.36 -13.31 -17.93
N ARG A 104 -1.01 -13.39 -17.92
CA ARG A 104 -0.28 -14.42 -18.66
C ARG A 104 -0.52 -15.82 -18.10
N TYR A 105 -0.59 -15.98 -16.78
CA TYR A 105 -0.87 -17.28 -16.17
C TYR A 105 -2.31 -17.72 -16.41
N GLU A 106 -3.28 -16.81 -16.36
CA GLU A 106 -4.67 -17.10 -16.72
C GLU A 106 -4.78 -17.62 -18.16
N ALA A 107 -4.17 -16.93 -19.13
CA ALA A 107 -4.19 -17.37 -20.52
C ALA A 107 -3.50 -18.74 -20.74
N LEU A 108 -2.44 -19.04 -19.98
CA LEU A 108 -1.79 -20.36 -20.03
C LEU A 108 -2.67 -21.45 -19.43
N LEU A 109 -3.38 -21.17 -18.33
CA LEU A 109 -4.30 -22.10 -17.71
C LEU A 109 -5.51 -22.38 -18.59
N GLU A 110 -6.12 -21.34 -19.18
CA GLU A 110 -7.24 -21.49 -20.13
C GLU A 110 -6.86 -22.39 -21.30
N ARG A 111 -5.67 -22.20 -21.87
CA ARG A 111 -5.17 -23.04 -22.95
C ARG A 111 -4.95 -24.49 -22.52
N LEU A 112 -4.39 -24.71 -21.33
CA LEU A 112 -4.18 -26.05 -20.80
C LEU A 112 -5.50 -26.76 -20.51
N ASP A 113 -6.50 -26.05 -20.00
CA ASP A 113 -7.84 -26.59 -19.78
C ASP A 113 -8.50 -26.99 -21.12
N GLU A 114 -8.39 -26.16 -22.16
CA GLU A 114 -8.92 -26.50 -23.48
C GLU A 114 -8.22 -27.71 -24.11
N GLU A 115 -6.88 -27.79 -24.01
CA GLU A 115 -6.10 -28.94 -24.49
C GLU A 115 -6.39 -30.22 -23.67
N PHE A 116 -6.66 -30.10 -22.36
CA PHE A 116 -6.88 -31.23 -21.46
C PHE A 116 -8.31 -31.79 -21.53
N TYR A 117 -9.33 -30.93 -21.60
CA TYR A 117 -10.75 -31.33 -21.61
C TYR A 117 -11.36 -31.46 -23.01
N GLY A 118 -10.69 -30.95 -24.05
CA GLY A 118 -11.15 -31.01 -25.44
C GLY A 118 -11.57 -32.42 -25.91
N PRO A 119 -10.76 -33.47 -25.68
CA PRO A 119 -11.11 -34.84 -26.08
C PRO A 119 -12.38 -35.38 -25.42
N GLN A 120 -12.57 -35.10 -24.13
CA GLN A 120 -13.73 -35.57 -23.35
C GLN A 120 -14.99 -34.80 -23.75
N ILE A 121 -14.89 -33.50 -24.00
CA ILE A 121 -15.99 -32.66 -24.50
C ILE A 121 -16.41 -33.12 -25.91
N SER A 122 -15.45 -33.42 -26.79
CA SER A 122 -15.73 -33.97 -28.13
C SER A 122 -16.43 -35.32 -28.03
N ALA A 123 -15.91 -36.25 -27.22
CA ALA A 123 -16.50 -37.58 -27.04
C ALA A 123 -17.93 -37.51 -26.48
N ALA A 124 -18.18 -36.63 -25.51
CA ALA A 124 -19.52 -36.42 -24.96
C ALA A 124 -20.48 -35.83 -26.01
N SER A 125 -19.98 -34.92 -26.85
CA SER A 125 -20.76 -34.29 -27.94
C SER A 125 -21.13 -35.30 -29.03
N ASP A 126 -20.20 -36.20 -29.39
CA ASP A 126 -20.44 -37.27 -30.35
C ASP A 126 -21.49 -38.26 -29.84
N GLN A 127 -21.39 -38.66 -28.57
CA GLN A 127 -22.38 -39.53 -27.91
C GLN A 127 -23.77 -38.89 -27.86
N LEU A 128 -23.85 -37.58 -27.58
CA LEU A 128 -25.11 -36.81 -27.63
C LEU A 128 -25.69 -36.73 -29.05
N GLY A 129 -24.83 -36.55 -30.06
CA GLY A 129 -25.21 -36.57 -31.47
C GLY A 129 -25.82 -37.91 -31.89
N GLU A 130 -25.18 -39.01 -31.51
CA GLU A 130 -25.66 -40.37 -31.76
C GLU A 130 -26.98 -40.67 -31.03
N ALA A 131 -27.08 -40.33 -29.74
CA ALA A 131 -28.32 -40.49 -28.98
C ALA A 131 -29.48 -39.69 -29.61
N ARG A 132 -29.22 -38.47 -30.09
CA ARG A 132 -30.22 -37.63 -30.76
C ARG A 132 -30.64 -38.19 -32.13
N ARG A 133 -29.72 -38.79 -32.89
CA ARG A 133 -30.05 -39.50 -34.15
C ARG A 133 -30.92 -40.72 -33.90
N LEU A 134 -30.60 -41.52 -32.87
CA LEU A 134 -31.39 -42.68 -32.48
C LEU A 134 -32.80 -42.31 -32.03
N LEU A 135 -32.94 -41.25 -31.22
CA LEU A 135 -34.24 -40.74 -30.76
C LEU A 135 -35.05 -40.07 -31.88
N GLY A 136 -34.40 -39.44 -32.87
CA GLY A 136 -35.06 -38.84 -34.03
C GLY A 136 -35.55 -39.85 -35.07
N LYS A 137 -34.90 -41.01 -35.18
CA LYS A 137 -35.24 -42.07 -36.14
C LYS A 137 -36.47 -42.90 -35.72
N GLY A 138 -36.91 -42.79 -34.47
CA GLY A 138 -38.08 -43.49 -33.93
C GLY A 138 -39.45 -42.85 -34.22
N ARG A 139 -39.51 -41.69 -34.88
CA ARG A 139 -40.78 -40.96 -35.14
C ARG A 139 -41.35 -41.09 -36.56
N SER A 140 -40.84 -42.00 -37.39
CA SER A 140 -41.40 -42.26 -38.73
C SER A 140 -41.77 -43.73 -38.89
N ARG A 141 -42.89 -44.13 -38.26
CA ARG A 141 -43.78 -45.23 -38.65
C ARG A 141 -44.91 -45.26 -37.62
N VAL A 142 -46.02 -44.57 -37.92
CA VAL A 142 -47.40 -45.08 -38.09
C VAL A 142 -48.18 -43.96 -38.75
#